data_AF-A0A239MCX2-F1
#
_entry.id   AF-A0A239MCX2-F1
#
_cell.length_a   1.000
_cell.length_b   1.000
_cell.length_c   1.000
_cell.angle_alpha   90.00
_cell.angle_beta   90.00
_cell.angle_gamma   90.00
#
_symmetry.space_group_name_H-M   'P 1'
#
loop_
_entity.id
_entity.type
_entity.pdbx_description
1 polymer ?
#
loop_
_entity_poly.entity_id
_entity_poly.type
_entity_poly.pdbx_seq_one_letter_code
_entity_poly.pdbx_strand_id
1 'polypeptide(L)'
;MDEALFLILILAVLAWAHFLRSTMVSWIWGPLVRSTDGDVALAAVRSAVLYLAGAAAVGLALLAVHSVLDGLFARAAAFMLSLLYAPVAYMPIFTRGDPYGAIRRLLMRAGATEKQARASAWATGPLTFIGLAVVGGGLLSAFVA
;
A
#
# COMPACT_ATOMS: atom_id res chain seq x y z
N MET A 1 25.90 6.14 0.83
CA MET A 1 25.10 6.27 -0.41
C MET A 1 24.99 7.75 -0.70
N ASP A 2 25.25 8.17 -1.93
CA ASP A 2 25.10 9.58 -2.34
C ASP A 2 23.63 10.00 -2.16
N GLU A 3 23.39 11.21 -1.65
CA GLU A 3 22.06 11.79 -1.46
C GLU A 3 21.26 11.81 -2.76
N ALA A 4 21.92 12.06 -3.89
CA ALA A 4 21.30 12.05 -5.21
C ALA A 4 20.76 10.66 -5.57
N LEU A 5 21.52 9.60 -5.23
CA LEU A 5 21.15 8.22 -5.54
C LEU A 5 19.97 7.76 -4.66
N PHE A 6 19.94 8.19 -3.40
CA PHE A 6 18.81 7.94 -2.50
C PHE A 6 17.53 8.62 -2.98
N LEU A 7 17.63 9.88 -3.43
CA LEU A 7 16.49 10.61 -4.01
C LEU A 7 15.95 9.91 -5.27
N ILE A 8 16.85 9.50 -6.17
CA ILE A 8 16.48 8.74 -7.39
C ILE A 8 15.74 7.46 -7.01
N LEU A 9 16.22 6.73 -6.01
CA LEU A 9 15.58 5.50 -5.54
C LEU A 9 14.17 5.78 -5.01
N ILE A 10 13.97 6.80 -4.18
CA ILE A 10 12.65 7.19 -3.69
C ILE A 10 11.71 7.52 -4.85
N LEU A 11 12.16 8.33 -5.80
CA LEU A 11 11.35 8.69 -6.98
C LEU A 11 11.00 7.46 -7.83
N ALA A 12 11.92 6.52 -7.99
CA ALA A 12 11.67 5.27 -8.71
C ALA A 12 10.62 4.41 -7.98
N VAL A 13 10.71 4.27 -6.65
CA VAL A 13 9.71 3.55 -5.84
C VAL A 13 8.33 4.21 -5.93
N LEU A 14 8.29 5.54 -5.89
CA LEU A 14 7.06 6.32 -6.05
C LEU A 14 6.42 6.11 -7.42
N ALA A 15 7.22 6.18 -8.48
CA ALA A 15 6.75 5.94 -9.85
C ALA A 15 6.25 4.50 -10.00
N TRP A 16 7.01 3.52 -9.53
CA TRP A 16 6.63 2.10 -9.52
C TRP A 16 5.29 1.88 -8.81
N ALA A 17 5.15 2.40 -7.60
CA ALA A 17 3.93 2.32 -6.82
C ALA A 17 2.75 2.98 -7.56
N HIS A 18 2.98 4.13 -8.20
CA HIS A 18 1.96 4.82 -8.98
C HIS A 18 1.46 4.01 -10.17
N PHE A 19 2.37 3.41 -10.95
CA PHE A 19 2.03 2.60 -12.12
C PHE A 19 1.21 1.36 -11.74
N LEU A 20 1.63 0.64 -10.69
CA LEU A 20 0.95 -0.60 -10.28
C LEU A 20 -0.33 -0.39 -9.47
N ARG A 21 -0.52 0.80 -8.89
CA ARG A 21 -1.69 1.11 -8.04
C ARG A 21 -3.00 0.75 -8.71
N SER A 22 -3.19 1.13 -9.98
CA SER A 22 -4.45 0.89 -10.69
C SER A 22 -4.76 -0.61 -10.87
N THR A 23 -3.73 -1.40 -11.19
CA THR A 23 -3.82 -2.85 -11.31
C THR A 23 -4.13 -3.49 -9.97
N MET A 24 -3.42 -3.13 -8.89
CA MET A 24 -3.67 -3.70 -7.57
C MET A 24 -5.06 -3.37 -7.02
N VAL A 25 -5.53 -2.13 -7.20
CA VAL A 25 -6.89 -1.75 -6.82
C VAL A 25 -7.92 -2.60 -7.58
N SER A 26 -7.75 -2.77 -8.88
CA SER A 26 -8.71 -3.52 -9.69
C SER A 26 -8.69 -5.03 -9.42
N TRP A 27 -7.53 -5.62 -9.10
CA TRP A 27 -7.39 -7.06 -8.87
C TRP A 27 -7.71 -7.48 -7.45
N ILE A 28 -7.44 -6.64 -6.45
CA ILE A 28 -7.57 -7.01 -5.04
C ILE A 28 -8.80 -6.33 -4.42
N TRP A 29 -8.84 -4.99 -4.42
CA TRP A 29 -9.93 -4.26 -3.76
C TRP A 29 -11.23 -4.27 -4.57
N GLY A 30 -11.16 -4.29 -5.90
CA GLY A 30 -12.34 -4.35 -6.77
C GLY A 30 -13.25 -5.53 -6.45
N PRO A 31 -12.75 -6.78 -6.52
CA PRO A 31 -13.53 -7.97 -6.14
C PRO A 31 -14.01 -7.93 -4.69
N LEU A 32 -13.16 -7.48 -3.76
CA LEU A 32 -13.50 -7.40 -2.33
C LEU A 32 -14.70 -6.47 -2.09
N VAL A 33 -14.68 -5.28 -2.69
CA VAL A 33 -15.76 -4.30 -2.53
C VAL A 33 -17.03 -4.75 -3.26
N ARG A 34 -16.92 -5.38 -4.43
CA ARG A 34 -18.08 -5.96 -5.13
C ARG A 34 -18.75 -7.09 -4.34
N SER A 35 -17.96 -7.89 -3.62
CA SER A 35 -18.47 -9.02 -2.82
C SER A 35 -19.30 -8.62 -1.59
N THR A 36 -19.57 -7.33 -1.40
CA THR A 36 -20.43 -6.83 -0.32
C THR A 36 -21.85 -6.51 -0.78
N ASP A 37 -22.19 -6.78 -2.04
CA ASP A 37 -23.56 -6.66 -2.60
C ASP A 37 -24.24 -5.31 -2.32
N GLY A 38 -23.46 -4.22 -2.33
CA GLY A 38 -23.95 -2.86 -2.10
C GLY A 38 -23.84 -2.38 -0.66
N ASP A 39 -23.50 -3.25 0.30
CA ASP A 39 -23.26 -2.85 1.70
C ASP A 39 -22.01 -1.99 1.80
N VAL A 40 -22.24 -0.73 2.18
CA VAL A 40 -21.23 0.33 2.29
C VAL A 40 -20.36 0.15 3.53
N ALA A 41 -20.95 -0.24 4.66
CA ALA A 41 -20.23 -0.41 5.92
C ALA A 41 -19.32 -1.63 5.83
N LEU A 42 -19.85 -2.75 5.29
CA LEU A 42 -19.08 -3.96 5.09
C LEU A 42 -17.92 -3.74 4.10
N ALA A 43 -18.13 -2.98 3.02
CA ALA A 43 -17.07 -2.64 2.06
C ALA A 43 -15.94 -1.85 2.72
N ALA A 44 -16.28 -0.86 3.56
CA ALA A 44 -15.32 -0.07 4.30
C ALA A 44 -14.52 -0.92 5.29
N VAL A 45 -15.20 -1.74 6.09
CA VAL A 45 -14.57 -2.63 7.08
C VAL A 45 -13.65 -3.63 6.39
N ARG A 46 -14.12 -4.34 5.35
CA ARG A 46 -13.30 -5.31 4.61
C ARG A 46 -12.07 -4.64 4.00
N SER A 47 -12.22 -3.45 3.42
CA SER A 47 -11.10 -2.70 2.84
C SER A 47 -10.07 -2.31 3.88
N ALA A 48 -10.50 -1.84 5.06
CA ALA A 48 -9.62 -1.50 6.17
C ALA A 48 -8.92 -2.74 6.75
N VAL A 49 -9.67 -3.83 6.97
CA VAL A 49 -9.12 -5.11 7.46
C VAL A 49 -8.09 -5.68 6.50
N LEU A 50 -8.39 -5.71 5.19
CA LEU A 50 -7.44 -6.16 4.18
C LEU A 50 -6.15 -5.33 4.22
N TYR A 51 -6.28 -4.01 4.33
CA TYR A 51 -5.13 -3.12 4.40
C TYR A 51 -4.28 -3.37 5.65
N LEU A 52 -4.91 -3.44 6.83
CA LEU A 52 -4.22 -3.71 8.10
C LEU A 52 -3.58 -5.10 8.12
N ALA A 53 -4.28 -6.12 7.62
CA ALA A 53 -3.76 -7.48 7.53
C ALA A 53 -2.53 -7.53 6.60
N GLY A 54 -2.58 -6.85 5.45
CA GLY A 54 -1.44 -6.71 4.55
C GLY A 54 -0.25 -6.02 5.23
N ALA A 55 -0.49 -4.90 5.91
CA ALA A 55 0.54 -4.18 6.64
C ALA A 55 1.19 -5.04 7.74
N ALA A 56 0.37 -5.74 8.53
CA ALA A 56 0.84 -6.64 9.59
C ALA A 56 1.63 -7.82 9.02
N ALA A 57 1.14 -8.45 7.95
CA ALA A 57 1.83 -9.57 7.30
C ALA A 57 3.22 -9.15 6.77
N VAL A 58 3.32 -7.98 6.14
CA VAL A 58 4.62 -7.46 5.66
C VAL A 58 5.52 -7.08 6.83
N GLY A 59 4.99 -6.45 7.88
CA GLY A 59 5.78 -6.16 9.09
C GLY A 59 6.34 -7.41 9.74
N LEU A 60 5.54 -8.47 9.86
CA LEU A 60 5.98 -9.77 10.37
C LEU A 60 6.99 -10.44 9.44
N ALA A 61 6.81 -10.35 8.12
CA ALA A 61 7.78 -10.87 7.16
C ALA A 61 9.12 -10.14 7.25
N LEU A 62 9.11 -8.81 7.41
CA LEU A 62 10.32 -8.03 7.65
C LEU A 62 11.00 -8.44 8.96
N LEU A 63 10.24 -8.63 10.04
CA LEU A 63 10.78 -9.10 11.32
C LEU A 63 11.43 -10.49 11.17
N ALA A 64 10.74 -11.42 10.50
CA ALA A 64 11.23 -12.77 10.26
C ALA A 64 12.53 -12.75 9.44
N VAL A 65 12.59 -11.94 8.38
CA VAL A 65 13.79 -11.73 7.55
C VAL A 65 14.99 -11.32 8.40
N HIS A 66 14.83 -10.34 9.29
CA HIS A 66 15.93 -9.88 10.15
C HIS A 66 16.28 -10.86 11.27
N SER A 67 15.40 -11.82 11.59
CA SER A 67 15.68 -12.85 12.59
C SER A 67 16.40 -14.08 12.03
N VAL A 68 16.31 -14.32 10.72
CA VAL A 68 16.83 -15.53 10.05
C VAL A 68 18.01 -15.22 9.13
N LEU A 69 18.06 -14.02 8.55
CA LEU A 69 19.12 -13.60 7.63
C LEU A 69 19.97 -12.53 8.29
N ASP A 70 21.26 -12.52 7.94
CA ASP A 70 22.22 -11.53 8.44
C ASP A 70 22.73 -10.61 7.32
N GLY A 71 23.15 -9.41 7.73
CA GLY A 71 23.91 -8.48 6.90
C GLY A 71 23.24 -8.16 5.56
N LEU A 72 23.93 -8.45 4.46
CA LEU A 72 23.49 -8.07 3.11
C LEU A 72 22.19 -8.78 2.68
N PHE A 73 22.00 -10.04 3.07
CA PHE A 73 20.82 -10.81 2.66
C PHE A 73 19.54 -10.30 3.33
N ALA A 74 19.61 -9.96 4.62
CA ALA A 74 18.49 -9.34 5.33
C ALA A 74 18.10 -8.00 4.70
N ARG A 75 19.09 -7.18 4.38
CA ARG A 75 18.90 -5.86 3.75
C ARG A 75 18.28 -5.98 2.35
N ALA A 76 18.77 -6.89 1.53
CA ALA A 76 18.22 -7.12 0.18
C ALA A 76 16.77 -7.62 0.24
N ALA A 77 16.47 -8.56 1.15
CA ALA A 77 15.12 -9.05 1.36
C ALA A 77 14.18 -7.97 1.89
N ALA A 78 14.63 -7.14 2.84
CA ALA A 78 13.86 -6.01 3.35
C ALA A 78 13.51 -5.00 2.25
N PHE A 79 14.49 -4.66 1.39
CA PHE A 79 14.27 -3.80 0.24
C PHE A 79 13.23 -4.37 -0.72
N MET A 80 13.34 -5.65 -1.07
CA MET A 80 12.39 -6.33 -1.97
C MET A 80 10.97 -6.38 -1.40
N LEU A 81 10.81 -6.72 -0.11
CA LEU A 81 9.51 -6.74 0.55
C LEU A 81 8.87 -5.34 0.59
N SER A 82 9.65 -4.31 0.91
CA SER A 82 9.18 -2.92 0.87
C SER A 82 8.76 -2.48 -0.54
N LEU A 83 9.54 -2.84 -1.56
CA LEU A 83 9.24 -2.51 -2.96
C LEU A 83 7.94 -3.20 -3.45
N LEU A 84 7.73 -4.46 -3.06
CA LEU A 84 6.53 -5.23 -3.39
C LEU A 84 5.28 -4.66 -2.69
N TYR A 85 5.41 -4.20 -1.45
CA TYR A 85 4.30 -3.64 -0.69
C TYR A 85 4.00 -2.17 -1.01
N ALA A 86 4.96 -1.43 -1.57
CA ALA A 86 4.82 -0.01 -1.87
C ALA A 86 3.53 0.36 -2.63
N PRO A 87 3.11 -0.32 -3.72
CA PRO A 87 1.89 0.07 -4.43
C PRO A 87 0.62 -0.04 -3.57
N VAL A 88 0.59 -0.99 -2.62
CA VAL A 88 -0.51 -1.13 -1.64
C VAL A 88 -0.46 0.02 -0.63
N ALA A 89 0.71 0.30 -0.06
CA ALA A 89 0.89 1.40 0.89
C ALA A 89 0.54 2.78 0.29
N TYR A 90 0.83 2.99 -0.99
CA TYR A 90 0.53 4.22 -1.73
C TYR A 90 -0.88 4.27 -2.30
N MET A 91 -1.65 3.19 -2.21
CA MET A 91 -3.03 3.15 -2.68
C MET A 91 -3.84 4.32 -2.11
N PRO A 92 -3.85 4.61 -0.79
CA PRO A 92 -4.71 5.59 -0.17
C PRO A 92 -4.20 7.04 -0.16
N ILE A 93 -3.21 7.36 -0.99
CA ILE A 93 -2.61 8.70 -1.00
C ILE A 93 -3.58 9.78 -1.48
N PHE A 94 -3.62 10.88 -0.72
CA PHE A 94 -4.49 12.02 -0.95
C PHE A 94 -4.01 12.83 -2.17
N THR A 95 -4.94 13.25 -3.01
CA THR A 95 -4.69 14.24 -4.06
C THR A 95 -5.27 15.59 -3.65
N ARG A 96 -4.55 16.70 -3.92
CA ARG A 96 -5.05 18.05 -3.65
C ARG A 96 -6.39 18.27 -4.39
N GLY A 97 -7.41 18.74 -3.68
CA GLY A 97 -8.73 19.08 -4.22
C GLY A 97 -9.80 17.97 -4.20
N ASP A 98 -9.42 16.69 -4.19
CA ASP A 98 -10.37 15.55 -4.10
C ASP A 98 -9.70 14.44 -3.27
N PRO A 99 -9.73 14.53 -1.93
CA PRO A 99 -9.10 13.54 -1.07
C PRO A 99 -9.69 12.16 -1.38
N TYR A 100 -8.79 11.24 -1.76
CA TYR A 100 -9.08 9.85 -2.17
C TYR A 100 -9.91 9.68 -3.45
N GLY A 101 -10.13 10.75 -4.21
CA GLY A 101 -10.86 10.72 -5.47
C GLY A 101 -10.29 9.74 -6.50
N ALA A 102 -8.97 9.63 -6.54
CA ALA A 102 -8.28 8.70 -7.45
C ALA A 102 -8.69 7.24 -7.20
N ILE A 103 -8.73 6.81 -5.93
CA ILE A 103 -9.13 5.46 -5.56
C ILE A 103 -10.61 5.25 -5.76
N ARG A 104 -11.43 6.23 -5.38
CA ARG A 104 -12.88 6.17 -5.62
C ARG A 104 -13.14 5.88 -7.09
N ARG A 105 -12.49 6.61 -8.00
CA ARG A 105 -12.58 6.37 -9.46
C ARG A 105 -12.07 4.99 -9.87
N LEU A 106 -10.96 4.51 -9.31
CA LEU A 106 -10.43 3.17 -9.61
C LEU A 106 -11.37 2.05 -9.14
N LEU A 107 -11.95 2.16 -7.94
CA LEU A 107 -12.93 1.22 -7.41
C LEU A 107 -14.22 1.24 -8.21
N MET A 108 -14.70 2.42 -8.60
CA MET A 108 -15.89 2.56 -9.47
C MET A 108 -15.65 1.95 -10.85
N ARG A 109 -14.47 2.15 -11.45
CA ARG A 109 -14.07 1.48 -12.70
C ARG A 109 -13.99 -0.04 -12.53
N ALA A 110 -13.67 -0.50 -11.33
CA ALA A 110 -13.72 -1.92 -10.97
C ALA A 110 -15.14 -2.39 -10.60
N GLY A 111 -16.19 -1.59 -10.79
CA GLY A 111 -17.59 -1.98 -10.61
C GLY A 111 -18.16 -1.77 -9.20
N ALA A 112 -17.46 -1.08 -8.30
CA ALA A 112 -18.03 -0.66 -7.03
C ALA A 112 -19.03 0.50 -7.23
N THR A 113 -20.09 0.55 -6.42
CA THR A 113 -20.96 1.74 -6.38
C THR A 113 -20.20 2.95 -5.83
N GLU A 114 -20.65 4.16 -6.15
CA GLU A 114 -20.01 5.39 -5.66
C GLU A 114 -19.94 5.44 -4.12
N LYS A 115 -21.01 5.01 -3.43
CA LYS A 115 -21.07 5.00 -1.97
C LYS A 115 -20.07 4.02 -1.36
N GLN A 116 -19.98 2.79 -1.88
CA GLN A 116 -18.99 1.80 -1.43
C GLN A 116 -17.56 2.26 -1.71
N ALA A 117 -17.32 2.80 -2.92
CA ALA A 117 -16.00 3.30 -3.31
C ALA A 117 -15.55 4.46 -2.42
N ARG A 118 -16.46 5.39 -2.10
CA ARG A 118 -16.19 6.49 -1.17
C ARG A 118 -15.89 5.98 0.23
N ALA A 119 -16.72 5.11 0.79
CA ALA A 119 -16.54 4.60 2.14
C ALA A 119 -15.24 3.79 2.28
N SER A 120 -14.94 2.94 1.31
CA SER A 120 -13.69 2.17 1.26
C SER A 120 -12.47 3.09 1.18
N ALA A 121 -12.51 4.10 0.30
CA ALA A 121 -11.43 5.06 0.14
C ALA A 121 -11.17 5.87 1.42
N TRP A 122 -12.23 6.29 2.14
CA TRP A 122 -12.12 6.98 3.42
C TRP A 122 -11.63 6.06 4.55
N ALA A 123 -12.03 4.80 4.57
CA ALA A 123 -11.58 3.84 5.57
C ALA A 123 -10.09 3.50 5.42
N THR A 124 -9.62 3.34 4.19
CA THR A 124 -8.19 3.07 3.92
C THR A 124 -7.32 4.32 3.92
N GLY A 125 -7.91 5.49 3.69
CA GLY A 125 -7.23 6.78 3.56
C GLY A 125 -6.21 7.07 4.66
N PRO A 126 -6.65 7.20 5.92
CA PRO A 126 -5.77 7.40 7.08
C PRO A 126 -4.75 6.26 7.28
N LEU A 127 -5.08 5.04 6.87
CA LEU A 127 -4.20 3.88 7.02
C LEU A 127 -2.96 3.94 6.10
N THR A 128 -2.97 4.83 5.09
CA THR A 128 -1.79 5.16 4.27
C THR A 128 -0.56 5.40 5.14
N PHE A 129 -0.69 6.13 6.25
CA PHE A 129 0.44 6.45 7.12
C PHE A 129 1.10 5.19 7.71
N ILE A 130 0.31 4.17 8.04
CA ILE A 130 0.82 2.88 8.52
C ILE A 130 1.58 2.18 7.40
N GLY A 131 1.01 2.13 6.19
CA GLY A 131 1.67 1.52 5.04
C GLY A 131 2.98 2.20 4.69
N LEU A 132 3.00 3.54 4.68
CA LEU A 132 4.20 4.34 4.45
C LEU A 132 5.25 4.13 5.55
N ALA A 133 4.84 3.99 6.81
CA ALA A 133 5.75 3.68 7.90
C ALA A 133 6.39 2.29 7.72
N VAL A 134 5.63 1.29 7.28
CA VAL A 134 6.16 -0.06 6.99
C VAL A 134 7.16 -0.02 5.83
N VAL A 135 6.79 0.61 4.71
CA VAL A 135 7.68 0.74 3.54
C VAL A 135 8.93 1.53 3.90
N GLY A 136 8.77 2.68 4.55
CA GLY A 136 9.86 3.55 4.99
C GLY A 136 10.79 2.83 5.96
N GLY A 137 10.26 2.11 6.94
CA GLY A 137 11.03 1.30 7.89
C GLY A 137 11.85 0.23 7.19
N GLY A 138 11.26 -0.54 6.27
CA GLY A 138 12.01 -1.58 5.54
C GLY A 138 13.01 -1.01 4.52
N LEU A 139 12.74 0.15 3.91
CA LEU A 139 13.74 0.85 3.09
C LEU A 139 14.89 1.36 3.95
N LEU A 140 14.60 1.98 5.09
CA LEU A 140 15.64 2.44 6.02
C LEU A 140 16.48 1.27 6.53
N SER A 141 15.87 0.16 6.94
CA SER A 141 16.64 -1.03 7.39
C SER A 141 17.48 -1.65 6.28
N ALA A 142 17.08 -1.51 5.01
CA ALA A 142 17.88 -1.96 3.88
C ALA A 142 19.12 -1.10 3.62
N PHE A 143 19.11 0.19 3.99
CA PHE A 143 20.18 1.14 3.65
C PHE A 143 21.00 1.64 4.84
N VAL A 144 20.40 1.67 6.04
CA VAL A 144 21.00 2.12 7.28
C VAL A 144 21.27 0.87 8.12
N ALA A 145 22.55 0.54 8.28
CA ALA A 145 23.04 -0.48 9.20
C ALA A 145 23.68 0.23 10.40
#